data_AF-A0A212C651-F1
#
_entry.id   AF-A0A212C651-F1
#
_cell.length_a   1.000
_cell.length_b   1.000
_cell.length_c   1.000
_cell.angle_alpha   90.00
_cell.angle_beta   90.00
_cell.angle_gamma   90.00
#
_symmetry.space_group_name_H-M   'P 1'
#
loop_
_entity.id
_entity.type
_entity.pdbx_description
1 polymer ?
#
loop_
_entity_poly.entity_id
_entity_poly.type
_entity_poly.pdbx_seq_one_letter_code
_entity_poly.pdbx_strand_id
1 'polypeptide(L)'
;VIKAIEEGYRLPAPMDCPAGLHQLMLDCWQKERAERPKFEQIVGILDKMIRNPNSLKTPLGTCSRPISPLLDQNTPDFTTFCSVGEWLQAIKMERYKDNFTAAGYNSLESVARMTI
;
A
#
# COMPACT_ATOMS: atom_id res chain seq x y z
N VAL A 1 -18.23 -4.53 -16.81
CA VAL A 1 -17.11 -5.41 -16.41
C VAL A 1 -16.06 -5.52 -17.51
N ILE A 2 -16.43 -5.89 -18.75
CA ILE A 2 -15.48 -6.08 -19.86
C ILE A 2 -14.71 -4.78 -20.20
N LYS A 3 -15.40 -3.64 -20.25
CA LYS A 3 -14.81 -2.34 -20.61
C LYS A 3 -13.66 -1.88 -19.69
N ALA A 4 -13.78 -2.11 -18.38
CA ALA A 4 -12.74 -1.74 -17.41
C ALA A 4 -11.44 -2.53 -17.60
N ILE A 5 -11.54 -3.80 -18.03
CA ILE A 5 -10.37 -4.65 -18.28
C ILE A 5 -9.61 -4.18 -19.54
N GLU A 6 -10.35 -3.77 -20.57
CA GLU A 6 -9.82 -3.21 -21.82
C GLU A 6 -9.13 -1.86 -21.63
N GLU A 7 -9.66 -1.03 -20.71
CA GLU A 7 -9.10 0.26 -20.28
C GLU A 7 -7.88 0.10 -19.35
N GLY A 8 -7.46 -1.13 -19.05
CA GLY A 8 -6.26 -1.40 -18.26
C GLY A 8 -6.48 -1.39 -16.75
N TYR A 9 -7.72 -1.25 -16.28
CA TYR A 9 -8.01 -1.37 -14.85
C TYR A 9 -7.66 -2.77 -14.35
N ARG A 10 -6.97 -2.80 -13.21
CA ARG A 10 -6.63 -4.02 -12.48
C ARG A 10 -7.00 -3.85 -11.02
N LEU A 11 -7.25 -4.96 -10.34
CA LEU A 11 -7.60 -4.95 -8.93
C LEU A 11 -6.45 -4.35 -8.12
N PRO A 12 -6.75 -3.45 -7.17
CA PRO A 12 -5.75 -2.94 -6.25
C PRO A 12 -5.21 -4.08 -5.37
N ALA A 13 -4.05 -3.85 -4.76
CA ALA A 13 -3.49 -4.78 -3.80
C ALA A 13 -4.49 -5.01 -2.64
N PRO A 14 -4.74 -6.28 -2.25
CA PRO A 14 -5.46 -6.58 -1.02
C PRO A 14 -4.74 -6.01 0.22
N MET A 15 -5.46 -5.85 1.33
CA MET A 15 -4.84 -5.47 2.61
C MET A 15 -3.75 -6.47 3.00
N ASP A 16 -2.64 -5.95 3.51
CA ASP A 16 -1.46 -6.72 3.94
C ASP A 16 -0.87 -7.65 2.86
N CYS A 17 -1.16 -7.39 1.59
CA CYS A 17 -0.60 -8.15 0.48
C CYS A 17 0.88 -7.79 0.28
N PRO A 18 1.80 -8.77 0.31
CA PRO A 18 3.20 -8.55 0.00
C PRO A 18 3.39 -7.96 -1.40
N ALA A 19 4.27 -6.96 -1.56
CA ALA A 19 4.50 -6.30 -2.84
C ALA A 19 4.84 -7.28 -3.97
N GLY A 20 5.68 -8.29 -3.68
CA GLY A 20 6.05 -9.32 -4.65
C GLY A 20 4.87 -10.19 -5.10
N LEU A 21 3.88 -10.41 -4.23
CA LEU A 21 2.70 -11.21 -4.55
C LEU A 21 1.72 -10.41 -5.41
N HIS A 22 1.50 -9.14 -5.09
CA HIS A 22 0.66 -8.27 -5.94
C HIS A 22 1.27 -8.09 -7.33
N GLN A 23 2.59 -7.96 -7.43
CA GLN A 23 3.28 -7.91 -8.72
C GLN A 23 3.03 -9.18 -9.55
N LEU A 24 3.12 -10.36 -8.94
CA LEU A 24 2.81 -11.62 -9.62
C LEU A 24 1.35 -11.67 -10.14
N MET A 25 0.40 -11.08 -9.40
CA MET A 25 -0.99 -10.96 -9.86
C MET A 25 -1.09 -10.05 -11.10
N LEU A 26 -0.39 -8.91 -11.11
CA LEU A 26 -0.34 -8.00 -12.26
C LEU A 26 0.27 -8.67 -13.49
N ASP A 27 1.33 -9.46 -13.29
CA ASP A 27 1.97 -10.24 -14.37
C ASP A 27 1.01 -11.31 -14.94
N CYS A 28 0.21 -11.94 -14.07
CA CYS A 28 -0.86 -12.86 -14.51
C CYS A 28 -1.98 -12.14 -15.27
N TRP A 29 -2.22 -10.85 -14.97
CA TRP A 29 -3.24 -10.03 -15.60
C TRP A 29 -2.72 -9.19 -16.78
N GLN A 30 -1.56 -9.52 -17.35
CA GLN A 30 -1.07 -8.87 -18.56
C GLN A 30 -2.11 -8.92 -19.68
N LYS A 31 -2.23 -7.81 -20.41
CA LYS A 31 -3.16 -7.67 -21.53
C LYS A 31 -2.83 -8.70 -22.60
N GLU A 32 -1.56 -8.76 -22.99
CA GLU A 32 -1.04 -9.75 -23.92
C GLU A 32 -0.91 -11.11 -23.22
N ARG A 33 -1.38 -12.17 -23.89
CA ARG A 33 -1.32 -13.54 -23.33
C ARG A 33 0.11 -14.06 -23.31
N ALA A 34 0.93 -13.69 -24.30
CA ALA A 34 2.31 -14.13 -24.40
C ALA A 34 3.19 -13.63 -23.24
N GLU A 35 2.86 -12.47 -22.66
CA GLU A 35 3.59 -11.86 -21.54
C GLU A 35 3.24 -12.48 -20.17
N ARG A 36 2.18 -13.31 -20.11
CA ARG A 36 1.78 -13.96 -18.85
C ARG A 36 2.75 -15.07 -18.51
N PRO A 37 3.17 -15.19 -17.24
CA PRO A 37 4.06 -16.26 -16.82
C PRO A 37 3.39 -17.63 -16.97
N LYS A 38 4.18 -18.63 -17.35
CA LYS A 38 3.74 -20.04 -17.35
C LYS A 38 3.59 -20.54 -15.92
N PHE A 39 2.77 -21.57 -15.72
CA PHE A 39 2.57 -22.17 -14.39
C PHE A 39 3.87 -22.61 -13.72
N GLU A 40 4.83 -23.15 -14.46
CA GLU A 40 6.14 -23.51 -13.92
C GLU A 40 6.89 -22.29 -13.33
N GLN A 41 6.83 -21.15 -14.02
CA GLN A 41 7.44 -19.91 -13.55
C GLN A 41 6.73 -19.38 -12.31
N ILE A 42 5.39 -19.43 -12.28
CA ILE A 42 4.58 -19.03 -11.12
C ILE A 42 4.96 -19.86 -9.89
N VAL A 43 5.03 -21.18 -10.02
CA VAL A 43 5.42 -22.09 -8.92
C VAL A 43 6.84 -21.78 -8.46
N GLY A 44 7.78 -21.56 -9.39
CA GLY A 44 9.16 -21.20 -9.04
C GLY A 44 9.30 -19.86 -8.31
N ILE A 45 8.47 -18.86 -8.66
CA ILE A 45 8.43 -17.57 -7.98
C ILE A 45 7.86 -17.74 -6.56
N LEU A 46 6.76 -18.48 -6.40
CA LEU A 46 6.15 -18.75 -5.10
C LEU A 46 7.09 -19.56 -4.19
N ASP A 47 7.78 -20.58 -4.72
CA ASP A 47 8.75 -21.37 -3.95
C ASP A 47 9.88 -20.49 -3.39
N LYS A 48 10.41 -19.56 -4.21
CA LYS A 48 11.42 -18.60 -3.77
C LYS A 48 10.90 -17.70 -2.65
N MET A 49 9.65 -17.24 -2.75
CA MET A 49 9.01 -16.40 -1.72
C MET A 49 8.81 -17.15 -0.40
N ILE A 50 8.42 -18.43 -0.46
CA ILE A 50 8.23 -19.27 0.73
C ILE A 50 9.58 -19.58 1.39
N ARG A 51 10.62 -19.84 0.59
CA ARG A 51 11.97 -20.17 1.06
C ARG A 51 12.70 -18.98 1.67
N ASN A 52 12.34 -17.75 1.28
CA ASN A 52 12.84 -16.52 1.89
C ASN A 52 11.68 -15.59 2.29
N PRO A 53 11.07 -15.80 3.48
CA PRO A 53 9.90 -15.03 3.92
C PRO A 53 10.20 -13.54 4.15
N ASN A 54 11.47 -13.15 4.24
CA ASN A 54 11.85 -11.73 4.32
C ASN A 54 11.52 -10.96 3.04
N SER A 55 11.45 -11.63 1.88
CA SER A 55 11.01 -11.02 0.61
C SER A 55 9.51 -10.67 0.60
N LEU A 56 8.72 -11.17 1.56
CA LEU A 56 7.31 -10.85 1.72
C LEU A 56 7.07 -9.68 2.68
N LYS A 57 8.09 -9.23 3.41
CA LYS A 57 7.99 -8.22 4.47
C LYS A 57 8.07 -6.78 3.96
N THR A 58 7.91 -6.56 2.65
CA THR A 58 7.74 -5.22 2.11
C THR A 58 6.23 -4.96 2.00
N PRO A 59 5.58 -4.43 3.05
CA PRO A 59 4.23 -3.92 2.87
C PRO A 59 4.34 -2.84 1.80
N LEU A 60 3.57 -2.98 0.72
CA LEU A 60 3.32 -1.86 -0.16
C LEU A 60 2.40 -0.91 0.62
N GLY A 61 3.01 -0.15 1.53
CA GLY A 61 2.39 1.00 2.16
C GLY A 61 2.04 2.00 1.07
N THR A 62 0.85 2.56 1.18
CA THR A 62 0.21 3.52 0.28
C THR A 62 -0.56 2.91 -0.89
N CYS A 63 -1.75 2.41 -0.58
CA CYS A 63 -2.89 2.58 -1.48
C CYS A 63 -3.15 4.10 -1.62
N SER A 64 -2.47 4.77 -2.55
CA SER A 64 -2.99 6.03 -3.09
C SER A 64 -4.30 5.67 -3.80
N ARG A 65 -5.42 5.69 -3.06
CA ARG A 65 -6.75 5.53 -3.64
C ARG A 65 -6.90 6.64 -4.70
N PRO A 66 -7.19 6.34 -5.98
CA PRO A 66 -7.96 7.28 -6.76
C PRO A 66 -9.31 7.41 -6.03
N ILE A 67 -9.60 8.64 -5.61
CA ILE A 67 -10.81 9.03 -4.89
C ILE A 67 -12.01 8.49 -5.67
N SER A 68 -12.60 7.40 -5.19
CA SER A 68 -13.94 7.00 -5.60
C SER A 68 -14.91 7.86 -4.80
N PRO A 69 -15.72 8.73 -5.41
CA PRO A 69 -16.54 9.72 -4.68
C PRO A 69 -17.77 9.11 -3.99
N LEU A 70 -17.76 7.81 -3.68
CA LEU A 70 -18.93 7.06 -3.22
C LEU A 70 -18.73 6.26 -1.92
N LEU A 71 -17.65 6.52 -1.18
CA LEU A 71 -17.56 6.03 0.20
C LEU A 71 -17.19 7.18 1.13
N ASP A 72 -18.23 7.84 1.62
CA ASP A 72 -18.20 8.61 2.84
C ASP A 72 -17.91 7.63 4.00
N GLN A 73 -16.69 7.65 4.55
CA GLN A 73 -16.48 7.15 5.90
C GLN A 73 -15.34 7.89 6.59
N ASN A 74 -15.77 8.67 7.55
CA ASN A 74 -15.09 9.70 8.31
C ASN A 74 -14.25 9.11 9.45
N THR A 75 -13.33 8.19 9.15
CA THR A 75 -12.34 7.69 10.11
C THR A 75 -11.02 7.37 9.41
N PRO A 76 -9.99 8.23 9.49
CA PRO A 76 -8.66 7.87 9.05
C PRO A 76 -8.09 6.84 10.03
N ASP A 77 -8.02 5.57 9.62
CA ASP A 77 -7.27 4.55 10.33
C ASP A 77 -5.80 5.00 10.45
N PHE A 78 -5.37 5.22 11.70
CA PHE A 78 -4.05 5.76 12.06
C PHE A 78 -2.87 4.90 11.59
N THR A 79 -3.14 3.68 11.12
CA THR A 79 -2.19 2.73 10.52
C THR A 79 -1.88 3.04 9.05
N THR A 80 -2.58 4.00 8.42
CA THR A 80 -2.43 4.32 6.98
C THR A 80 -1.29 5.30 6.70
N PHE A 81 -0.73 5.95 7.73
CA PHE A 81 0.27 7.01 7.54
C PHE A 81 1.68 6.46 7.76
N CYS A 82 2.60 6.76 6.83
CA CYS A 82 3.99 6.32 6.92
C CYS A 82 4.88 7.31 7.68
N SER A 83 4.40 8.54 7.92
CA SER A 83 5.13 9.57 8.66
C SER A 83 4.21 10.53 9.42
N VAL A 84 4.76 11.15 10.47
CA VAL A 84 4.08 12.23 11.22
C VAL A 84 3.77 13.41 10.30
N GLY A 85 4.62 13.67 9.29
CA GLY A 85 4.40 14.74 8.31
C GLY A 85 3.16 14.49 7.43
N GLU A 86 2.98 13.28 6.92
CA GLU A 86 1.80 12.91 6.12
C GLU A 86 0.52 12.93 6.96
N TRP A 87 0.60 12.48 8.22
CA TRP A 87 -0.53 12.58 9.15
C TRP A 87 -0.92 14.04 9.41
N LEU A 88 0.04 14.91 9.70
CA LEU A 88 -0.21 16.35 9.89
C LEU A 88 -0.78 16.99 8.62
N GLN A 89 -0.33 16.59 7.43
CA GLN A 89 -0.86 17.07 6.17
C GLN A 89 -2.32 16.65 5.96
N ALA A 90 -2.68 15.41 6.29
CA ALA A 90 -4.04 14.89 6.17
C ALA A 90 -5.05 15.63 7.05
N ILE A 91 -4.64 16.02 8.26
CA ILE A 91 -5.48 16.83 9.17
C ILE A 91 -5.32 18.35 8.95
N LYS A 92 -4.62 18.77 7.89
CA LYS A 92 -4.30 20.17 7.55
C LYS A 92 -3.56 20.94 8.67
N MET A 93 -2.76 20.23 9.45
CA MET A 93 -1.89 20.77 10.51
C MET A 93 -0.40 20.70 10.15
N GLU A 94 -0.06 20.55 8.87
CA GLU A 94 1.32 20.45 8.36
C GLU A 94 2.26 21.55 8.88
N ARG A 95 1.75 22.76 9.08
CA ARG A 95 2.52 23.90 9.61
C ARG A 95 3.18 23.65 10.98
N TYR A 96 2.72 22.63 11.73
CA TYR A 96 3.30 22.26 13.01
C TYR A 96 4.36 21.16 12.91
N LYS A 97 4.66 20.65 11.72
CA LYS A 97 5.61 19.54 11.49
C LYS A 97 6.97 19.78 12.14
N ASP A 98 7.51 20.98 12.05
CA ASP A 98 8.80 21.31 12.65
C ASP A 98 8.74 21.28 14.19
N ASN A 99 7.61 21.66 14.78
CA ASN A 99 7.41 21.58 16.24
C ASN A 99 7.36 20.14 16.73
N PHE A 100 6.67 19.25 16.00
CA PHE A 100 6.64 17.82 16.31
C PHE A 100 8.03 17.20 16.19
N THR A 101 8.77 17.55 15.14
CA THR A 101 10.12 17.05 14.91
C THR A 101 11.11 17.55 15.98
N ALA A 102 11.04 18.84 16.34
CA ALA A 102 11.88 19.45 17.37
C ALA A 102 11.61 18.88 18.77
N ALA A 103 10.37 18.49 19.06
CA ALA A 103 9.98 17.84 20.30
C ALA A 103 10.25 16.33 20.32
N GLY A 104 10.85 15.76 19.26
CA GLY A 104 11.22 14.35 19.18
C GLY A 104 10.10 13.41 18.73
N TYR A 105 8.95 13.93 18.30
CA TYR A 105 7.84 13.15 17.75
C TYR A 105 8.07 12.83 16.27
N ASN A 106 8.98 11.88 16.02
CA ASN A 106 9.34 11.43 14.67
C ASN A 106 8.55 10.19 14.20
N SER A 107 7.73 9.59 15.06
CA SER A 107 6.90 8.43 14.74
C SER A 107 5.46 8.61 15.22
N LEU A 108 4.51 7.99 14.51
CA LEU A 108 3.08 8.01 14.88
C LEU A 108 2.81 7.35 16.24
N GLU A 109 3.63 6.36 16.62
CA GLU A 109 3.54 5.74 17.94
C GLU A 109 3.87 6.74 19.06
N SER A 110 4.89 7.57 18.86
CA SER A 110 5.26 8.64 19.81
C SER A 110 4.15 9.68 19.93
N VAL A 111 3.51 10.04 18.82
CA VAL A 111 2.38 10.99 18.79
C VAL A 111 1.14 10.40 19.48
N ALA A 112 0.83 9.12 19.27
CA ALA A 112 -0.32 8.46 19.89
C ALA A 112 -0.23 8.36 21.42
N ARG A 113 0.99 8.42 21.96
CA ARG A 113 1.26 8.43 23.41
C ARG A 113 1.28 9.84 24.02
N MET A 114 1.02 10.90 23.22
CA MET A 114 0.93 12.26 23.75
C MET A 114 -0.29 12.38 24.65
N THR A 115 -0.04 12.63 25.94
CA THR A 115 -1.04 13.05 26.91
C THR A 115 -1.04 14.57 27.03
N ILE A 116 -2.22 15.15 27.32
CA ILE A 116 -2.39 16.58 27.63
C ILE A 116 -1.78 16.88 29.00
#